data_AF-A0A250LJG6-F1
#
_entry.id   AF-A0A250LJG6-F1
#
_cell.length_a   1.000
_cell.length_b   1.000
_cell.length_c   1.000
_cell.angle_alpha   90.00
_cell.angle_beta   90.00
_cell.angle_gamma   90.00
#
_symmetry.space_group_name_H-M   'P 1'
#
loop_
_entity.id
_entity.type
_entity.pdbx_description
1 polymer ?
#
loop_
_entity_poly.entity_id
_entity_poly.type
_entity_poly.pdbx_seq_one_letter_code
_entity_poly.pdbx_strand_id
1 'polypeptide(L)'
;MLRYACLFAHDHPSTPETVWDIDNGQMDGWAEWFEQIPHLFLYLIGDAAHLPQIAPCAMFGDVESPACLMAPMAEVRERWHALDRHMRPRLPQLPADARAQWAHMHTTVSTTTREWLILDCSQFCDAAIGTPDMNAFLQQTQQRCAEWGPAPEMDAGDLPPVLLPLLSEATGQWGWWNPNVIERIYAIEAQPHAEWPDDLRESYEPARDWQPWIEEVQAYYVRRIDRAAGETPSADADRPRAPAGLVTPYGRWLVHPDEGAE
;
A
#
# COMPACT_ATOMS: atom_id res chain seq x y z
N MET A 1 16.23 5.82 0.23
CA MET A 1 15.30 4.91 0.91
C MET A 1 13.89 5.31 0.52
N LEU A 2 13.19 4.41 -0.15
CA LEU A 2 11.78 4.60 -0.53
C LEU A 2 10.91 4.66 0.73
N ARG A 3 10.25 5.80 0.94
CA ARG A 3 9.32 5.97 2.07
C ARG A 3 7.95 5.46 1.68
N TYR A 4 7.34 4.64 2.53
CA TYR A 4 6.04 4.03 2.26
C TYR A 4 5.12 4.02 3.48
N ALA A 5 3.83 3.90 3.21
CA ALA A 5 2.83 3.47 4.17
C ALA A 5 2.20 2.18 3.68
N CYS A 6 2.00 1.22 4.58
CA CYS A 6 1.40 -0.07 4.30
C CYS A 6 0.26 -0.37 5.27
N LEU A 7 -0.83 -0.92 4.73
CA LEU A 7 -1.92 -1.51 5.47
C LEU A 7 -1.81 -3.02 5.45
N PHE A 8 -1.91 -3.59 6.65
CA PHE A 8 -1.99 -5.02 6.86
C PHE A 8 -3.16 -5.34 7.77
N ALA A 9 -3.76 -6.51 7.60
CA ALA A 9 -4.75 -7.03 8.53
C ALA A 9 -4.21 -8.28 9.22
N HIS A 10 -4.49 -8.41 10.52
CA HIS A 10 -3.93 -9.44 11.38
C HIS A 10 -4.98 -10.03 12.34
N ASP A 11 -4.81 -11.29 12.72
CA ASP A 11 -5.72 -11.97 13.66
C ASP A 11 -5.58 -11.43 15.10
N HIS A 12 -4.44 -10.84 15.43
CA HIS A 12 -4.09 -10.40 16.77
C HIS A 12 -3.59 -8.94 16.76
N PRO A 13 -3.75 -8.20 17.87
CA PRO A 13 -3.11 -6.88 17.99
C PRO A 13 -1.59 -7.06 17.96
N SER A 14 -0.86 -6.07 17.43
CA SER A 14 0.61 -6.09 17.49
C SER A 14 1.08 -5.85 18.91
N THR A 15 1.63 -6.90 19.49
CA THR A 15 2.26 -6.92 20.81
C THR A 15 3.68 -7.49 20.68
N PRO A 16 4.52 -7.36 21.73
CA PRO A 16 5.85 -7.98 21.71
C PRO A 16 5.85 -9.50 21.53
N GLU A 17 4.72 -10.16 21.80
CA GLU A 17 4.53 -11.61 21.64
C GLU A 17 3.97 -11.99 20.27
N THR A 18 3.56 -11.00 19.47
CA THR A 18 2.95 -11.25 18.16
C THR A 18 4.02 -11.63 17.16
N VAL A 19 3.87 -12.81 16.57
CA VAL A 19 4.75 -13.29 15.50
C VAL A 19 4.17 -12.85 14.17
N TRP A 20 4.94 -12.04 13.44
CA TRP A 20 4.59 -11.58 12.09
C TRP A 20 5.30 -12.49 11.09
N ASP A 21 4.62 -13.57 10.71
CA ASP A 21 5.11 -14.54 9.74
C ASP A 21 4.01 -14.77 8.70
N ILE A 22 4.30 -14.50 7.43
CA ILE A 22 3.30 -14.68 6.36
C ILE A 22 2.92 -16.16 6.19
N ASP A 23 3.84 -17.07 6.52
CA ASP A 23 3.70 -18.51 6.27
C ASP A 23 2.70 -19.15 7.23
N ASN A 24 2.42 -18.49 8.36
CA ASN A 24 1.43 -18.96 9.34
C ASN A 24 -0.02 -18.59 8.95
N GLY A 25 -0.20 -17.76 7.91
CA GLY A 25 -1.50 -17.36 7.40
C GLY A 25 -2.33 -16.48 8.36
N GLN A 26 -1.71 -15.81 9.33
CA GLN A 26 -2.38 -14.90 10.29
C GLN A 26 -2.44 -13.44 9.81
N MET A 27 -1.81 -13.14 8.67
CA MET A 27 -1.62 -11.79 8.17
C MET A 27 -1.96 -11.67 6.69
N ASP A 28 -2.62 -10.58 6.33
CA ASP A 28 -2.92 -10.22 4.94
C ASP A 28 -2.34 -8.83 4.60
N GLY A 29 -1.65 -8.71 3.47
CA GLY A 29 -1.33 -7.42 2.87
C GLY A 29 -2.56 -6.83 2.22
N TRP A 30 -2.82 -5.54 2.42
CA TRP A 30 -4.02 -4.90 1.85
C TRP A 30 -3.67 -3.82 0.84
N ALA A 31 -2.84 -2.87 1.24
CA ALA A 31 -2.56 -1.71 0.41
C ALA A 31 -1.26 -1.03 0.80
N GLU A 32 -0.64 -0.35 -0.15
CA GLU A 32 0.52 0.50 0.11
C GLU A 32 0.49 1.77 -0.71
N TRP A 33 1.27 2.76 -0.29
CA TRP A 33 1.51 3.96 -1.07
C TRP A 33 2.90 4.55 -0.77
N PHE A 34 3.44 5.27 -1.75
CA PHE A 34 4.68 6.03 -1.60
C PHE A 34 4.37 7.52 -1.47
N GLU A 35 5.36 8.36 -1.19
CA GLU A 35 5.25 9.84 -1.11
C GLU A 35 4.55 10.38 0.15
N GLN A 36 3.39 9.83 0.51
CA GLN A 36 2.67 10.20 1.73
C GLN A 36 1.88 9.04 2.33
N ILE A 37 1.38 9.24 3.55
CA ILE A 37 0.32 8.41 4.13
C ILE A 37 -1.02 8.78 3.47
N PRO A 38 -1.68 7.87 2.74
CA PRO A 38 -2.98 8.15 2.11
C PRO A 38 -4.03 8.55 3.14
N HIS A 39 -4.90 9.50 2.77
CA HIS A 39 -5.98 9.95 3.63
C HIS A 39 -6.96 8.81 3.96
N LEU A 40 -7.18 7.87 3.04
CA LEU A 40 -8.01 6.69 3.32
C LEU A 40 -7.40 5.81 4.42
N PHE A 41 -6.08 5.68 4.47
CA PHE A 41 -5.43 4.85 5.49
C PHE A 41 -5.62 5.47 6.89
N LEU A 42 -5.45 6.79 7.00
CA LEU A 42 -5.70 7.53 8.23
C LEU A 42 -7.16 7.46 8.67
N TYR A 43 -8.09 7.60 7.72
CA TYR A 43 -9.52 7.47 8.00
C TYR A 43 -9.89 6.06 8.49
N LEU A 44 -9.35 5.01 7.86
CA LEU A 44 -9.64 3.63 8.26
C LEU A 44 -9.09 3.31 9.64
N ILE A 45 -7.84 3.73 9.93
CA ILE A 45 -7.17 3.40 11.19
C ILE A 45 -7.75 4.16 12.38
N GLY A 46 -8.41 5.30 12.21
CA GLY A 46 -9.21 5.87 13.29
C GLY A 46 -9.82 7.23 13.03
N ASP A 47 -10.52 7.72 14.04
CA ASP A 47 -11.32 8.93 13.96
C ASP A 47 -11.38 9.68 15.31
N ALA A 48 -12.24 10.70 15.41
CA ALA A 48 -12.36 11.51 16.64
C ALA A 48 -12.97 10.76 17.84
N ALA A 49 -13.73 9.69 17.61
CA ALA A 49 -14.34 8.86 18.64
C ALA A 49 -13.45 7.66 19.00
N HIS A 50 -12.75 7.11 18.02
CA HIS A 50 -11.93 5.90 18.13
C HIS A 50 -10.55 6.17 17.55
N LEU A 51 -9.65 6.69 18.39
CA LEU A 51 -8.25 6.88 18.02
C LEU A 51 -7.54 5.52 17.87
N PRO A 52 -6.65 5.36 16.87
CA PRO A 52 -5.86 4.15 16.75
C PRO A 52 -4.93 3.97 17.94
N GLN A 53 -4.57 2.73 18.27
CA GLN A 53 -3.56 2.44 19.27
C GLN A 53 -2.16 2.58 18.65
N ILE A 54 -1.24 3.19 19.39
CA ILE A 54 0.19 3.18 19.06
C ILE A 54 0.79 1.89 19.61
N ALA A 55 1.51 1.15 18.78
CA ALA A 55 1.95 -0.19 19.11
C ALA A 55 3.31 -0.55 18.51
N PRO A 56 4.02 -1.54 19.09
CA PRO A 56 5.22 -2.08 18.47
C PRO A 56 4.89 -2.78 17.16
N CYS A 57 5.92 -2.99 16.33
CA CYS A 57 5.77 -3.67 15.05
C CYS A 57 6.88 -4.71 14.90
N ALA A 58 6.53 -6.00 15.03
CA ALA A 58 7.51 -7.07 15.06
C ALA A 58 8.26 -7.24 13.72
N MET A 59 7.78 -6.64 12.62
CA MET A 59 8.47 -6.63 11.31
C MET A 59 9.91 -6.11 11.39
N PHE A 60 10.19 -5.19 12.33
CA PHE A 60 11.50 -4.54 12.42
C PHE A 60 12.48 -5.24 13.37
N GLY A 61 12.11 -6.40 13.93
CA GLY A 61 12.90 -7.13 14.92
C GLY A 61 12.92 -6.48 16.31
N ASP A 62 12.60 -5.19 16.44
CA ASP A 62 12.26 -4.55 17.71
C ASP A 62 10.78 -4.78 18.01
N VAL A 63 10.54 -5.68 18.96
CA VAL A 63 9.20 -6.12 19.35
C VAL A 63 8.60 -5.28 20.48
N GLU A 64 9.37 -4.40 21.12
CA GLU A 64 8.91 -3.62 22.27
C GLU A 64 8.61 -2.16 21.92
N SER A 65 9.40 -1.58 21.02
CA SER A 65 9.31 -0.16 20.70
C SER A 65 8.15 0.15 19.76
N PRO A 66 7.37 1.22 20.02
CA PRO A 66 6.33 1.66 19.10
C PRO A 66 6.84 2.00 17.70
N ALA A 67 6.13 1.52 16.69
CA ALA A 67 6.49 1.69 15.29
C ALA A 67 5.28 1.79 14.35
N CYS A 68 4.06 1.46 14.81
CA CYS A 68 2.87 1.45 13.97
C CYS A 68 1.62 1.95 14.70
N LEU A 69 0.54 2.12 13.93
CA LEU A 69 -0.81 2.39 14.43
C LEU A 69 -1.70 1.17 14.16
N MET A 70 -2.64 0.88 15.06
CA MET A 70 -3.61 -0.21 14.87
C MET A 70 -5.02 0.14 15.30
N ALA A 71 -6.00 -0.54 14.72
CA ALA A 71 -7.39 -0.44 15.14
C ALA A 71 -8.12 -1.78 15.04
N PRO A 72 -9.10 -2.05 15.93
CA PRO A 72 -9.97 -3.19 15.81
C PRO A 72 -10.74 -3.17 14.49
N MET A 73 -10.81 -4.30 13.81
CA MET A 73 -11.48 -4.44 12.51
C MET A 73 -12.98 -4.13 12.60
N ALA A 74 -13.62 -4.34 13.75
CA ALA A 74 -15.01 -3.98 13.98
C ALA A 74 -15.24 -2.47 13.76
N GLU A 75 -14.36 -1.64 14.31
CA GLU A 75 -14.41 -0.19 14.16
C GLU A 75 -14.06 0.22 12.71
N VAL A 76 -13.05 -0.43 12.12
CA VAL A 76 -12.65 -0.19 10.71
C VAL A 76 -13.83 -0.44 9.76
N ARG A 77 -14.57 -1.54 9.96
CA ARG A 77 -15.76 -1.86 9.17
C ARG A 77 -16.87 -0.84 9.37
N GLU A 78 -17.06 -0.33 10.59
CA GLU A 78 -18.06 0.72 10.85
C GLU A 78 -17.75 1.99 10.05
N ARG A 79 -16.50 2.48 10.12
CA ARG A 79 -16.05 3.64 9.31
C ARG A 79 -16.16 3.37 7.82
N TRP A 80 -15.69 2.20 7.36
CA TRP A 80 -15.80 1.82 5.96
C TRP A 80 -17.24 1.82 5.47
N HIS A 81 -18.17 1.22 6.22
CA HIS A 81 -19.59 1.21 5.85
C HIS A 81 -20.21 2.61 5.87
N ALA A 82 -19.81 3.49 6.79
CA ALA A 82 -20.24 4.88 6.79
C ALA A 82 -19.76 5.61 5.53
N LEU A 83 -18.48 5.48 5.18
CA LEU A 83 -17.90 6.04 3.96
C LEU A 83 -18.57 5.49 2.69
N ASP A 84 -18.75 4.17 2.61
CA ASP A 84 -19.38 3.49 1.47
C ASP A 84 -20.81 3.99 1.24
N ARG A 85 -21.59 4.25 2.30
CA ARG A 85 -22.93 4.85 2.17
C ARG A 85 -22.89 6.22 1.48
N HIS A 86 -21.97 7.10 1.88
CA HIS A 86 -21.82 8.41 1.24
C HIS A 86 -21.28 8.32 -0.19
N MET A 87 -20.50 7.28 -0.48
CA MET A 87 -19.90 7.06 -1.79
C MET A 87 -20.87 6.45 -2.79
N ARG A 88 -21.80 5.58 -2.36
CA ARG A 88 -22.76 4.90 -3.26
C ARG A 88 -23.43 5.78 -4.32
N PRO A 89 -23.96 6.98 -4.00
CA PRO A 89 -24.56 7.86 -5.01
C PRO A 89 -23.56 8.41 -6.03
N ARG A 90 -22.28 8.46 -5.66
CA ARG A 90 -21.18 9.02 -6.46
C ARG A 90 -20.45 7.96 -7.27
N LEU A 91 -20.45 6.69 -6.84
CA LEU A 91 -19.76 5.59 -7.52
C LEU A 91 -20.06 5.52 -9.03
N PRO A 92 -21.31 5.65 -9.51
CA PRO A 92 -21.59 5.59 -10.96
C PRO A 92 -20.92 6.70 -11.78
N GLN A 93 -20.50 7.80 -11.14
CA GLN A 93 -19.90 8.97 -11.78
C GLN A 93 -18.37 8.87 -11.87
N LEU A 94 -17.75 7.94 -11.14
CA LEU A 94 -16.30 7.73 -11.14
C LEU A 94 -15.85 6.99 -12.40
N PRO A 95 -14.58 7.12 -12.83
CA PRO A 95 -13.98 6.29 -13.88
C PRO A 95 -14.11 4.79 -13.60
N ALA A 96 -14.07 3.96 -14.65
CA ALA A 96 -14.26 2.51 -14.52
C ALA A 96 -13.24 1.87 -13.55
N ASP A 97 -11.98 2.26 -13.66
CA ASP A 97 -10.89 1.72 -12.84
C ASP A 97 -11.06 2.10 -11.36
N ALA A 98 -11.45 3.35 -11.09
CA ALA A 98 -11.76 3.80 -9.73
C ALA A 98 -12.95 3.05 -9.13
N ARG A 99 -13.99 2.74 -9.92
CA ARG A 99 -15.12 1.90 -9.45
C ARG A 99 -14.68 0.46 -9.18
N ALA A 100 -13.84 -0.11 -10.04
CA ALA A 100 -13.32 -1.45 -9.86
C ALA A 100 -12.45 -1.54 -8.60
N GLN A 101 -11.57 -0.55 -8.38
CA GLN A 101 -10.78 -0.43 -7.17
C GLN A 101 -11.68 -0.29 -5.94
N TRP A 102 -12.71 0.58 -5.98
CA TRP A 102 -13.66 0.70 -4.87
C TRP A 102 -14.34 -0.62 -4.52
N ALA A 103 -14.82 -1.37 -5.52
CA ALA A 103 -15.42 -2.68 -5.31
C ALA A 103 -14.44 -3.71 -4.72
N HIS A 104 -13.17 -3.65 -5.15
CA HIS A 104 -12.10 -4.47 -4.58
C HIS A 104 -11.88 -4.13 -3.10
N MET A 105 -11.66 -2.86 -2.76
CA MET A 105 -11.53 -2.39 -1.37
C MET A 105 -12.72 -2.82 -0.53
N HIS A 106 -13.94 -2.66 -1.06
CA HIS A 106 -15.17 -3.01 -0.36
C HIS A 106 -15.22 -4.50 -0.04
N THR A 107 -14.82 -5.34 -0.99
CA THR A 107 -14.74 -6.79 -0.81
C THR A 107 -13.72 -7.11 0.28
N THR A 108 -12.48 -6.61 0.16
CA THR A 108 -11.40 -6.84 1.13
C THR A 108 -11.82 -6.51 2.56
N VAL A 109 -12.38 -5.31 2.81
CA VAL A 109 -12.80 -4.88 4.14
C VAL A 109 -14.01 -5.68 4.67
N SER A 110 -14.96 -6.02 3.79
CA SER A 110 -16.20 -6.67 4.22
C SER A 110 -16.07 -8.18 4.44
N THR A 111 -15.12 -8.85 3.75
CA THR A 111 -14.99 -10.31 3.80
C THR A 111 -13.81 -10.80 4.62
N THR A 112 -12.89 -9.91 5.01
CA THR A 112 -11.76 -10.29 5.87
C THR A 112 -12.24 -10.97 7.15
N THR A 113 -11.53 -12.00 7.61
CA THR A 113 -11.75 -12.63 8.92
C THR A 113 -10.81 -12.10 10.01
N ARG A 114 -9.88 -11.21 9.64
CA ARG A 114 -8.89 -10.62 10.54
C ARG A 114 -9.58 -9.71 11.58
N GLU A 115 -8.96 -9.60 12.74
CA GLU A 115 -9.52 -8.85 13.87
C GLU A 115 -8.91 -7.45 14.03
N TRP A 116 -7.75 -7.20 13.41
CA TRP A 116 -7.02 -5.94 13.54
C TRP A 116 -6.56 -5.41 12.18
N LEU A 117 -6.61 -4.10 12.01
CA LEU A 117 -5.93 -3.38 10.94
C LEU A 117 -4.69 -2.71 11.52
N ILE A 118 -3.59 -2.75 10.78
CA ILE A 118 -2.31 -2.17 11.14
C ILE A 118 -1.86 -1.25 10.02
N LEU A 119 -1.45 -0.04 10.39
CA LEU A 119 -0.81 0.95 9.53
C LEU A 119 0.66 1.05 9.94
N ASP A 120 1.54 0.53 9.10
CA ASP A 120 2.96 0.85 9.16
C ASP A 120 3.22 2.09 8.32
N CYS A 121 3.68 3.15 8.96
CA CYS A 121 4.12 4.38 8.33
C CYS A 121 5.46 4.86 8.90
N SER A 122 6.20 3.96 9.55
CA SER A 122 7.46 4.26 10.24
C SER A 122 8.50 4.87 9.31
N GLN A 123 8.52 4.45 8.04
CA GLN A 123 9.44 4.92 7.00
C GLN A 123 9.29 6.41 6.66
N PHE A 124 8.19 7.05 7.06
CA PHE A 124 8.04 8.50 6.92
C PHE A 124 8.71 9.30 8.05
N CYS A 125 9.26 8.62 9.05
CA CYS A 125 10.03 9.22 10.13
C CYS A 125 11.51 8.80 10.02
N ASP A 126 12.41 9.77 9.90
CA ASP A 126 13.86 9.50 9.79
C ASP A 126 14.49 9.09 11.14
N ALA A 127 13.76 9.23 12.24
CA ALA A 127 14.22 8.81 13.57
C ALA A 127 14.17 7.28 13.71
N ALA A 128 15.12 6.72 14.46
CA ALA A 128 15.13 5.29 14.74
C ALA A 128 13.91 4.88 15.61
N ILE A 129 13.45 3.64 15.42
CA ILE A 129 12.45 3.02 16.28
C ILE A 129 12.94 3.02 17.75
N GLY A 130 12.02 3.24 18.69
CA GLY A 130 12.33 3.34 20.13
C GLY A 130 12.80 4.73 20.59
N THR A 131 12.96 5.69 19.68
CA THR A 131 13.34 7.05 20.04
C THR A 131 12.12 7.93 20.41
N PRO A 132 12.31 9.00 21.21
CA PRO A 132 11.25 9.98 21.48
C PRO A 132 10.68 10.62 20.22
N ASP A 133 11.50 10.84 19.20
CA ASP A 133 11.08 11.48 17.94
C ASP A 133 10.15 10.56 17.13
N MET A 134 10.44 9.25 17.08
CA MET A 134 9.51 8.26 16.48
C MET A 134 8.17 8.24 17.23
N ASN A 135 8.20 8.25 18.56
CA ASN A 135 6.97 8.31 19.37
C ASN A 135 6.16 9.59 19.09
N ALA A 136 6.84 10.74 18.98
CA ALA A 136 6.18 12.01 18.65
C ALA A 136 5.56 11.98 17.25
N PHE A 137 6.23 11.37 16.26
CA PHE A 137 5.69 11.17 14.92
C PHE A 137 4.43 10.29 14.93
N LEU A 138 4.44 9.17 15.67
CA LEU A 138 3.27 8.28 15.78
C LEU A 138 2.10 8.99 16.49
N GLN A 139 2.37 9.77 17.54
CA GLN A 139 1.37 10.59 18.23
C GLN A 139 0.77 11.66 17.31
N GLN A 140 1.61 12.33 16.50
CA GLN A 140 1.13 13.29 15.52
C GLN A 140 0.26 12.62 14.45
N THR A 141 0.63 11.43 14.01
CA THR A 141 -0.14 10.66 13.02
C THR A 141 -1.48 10.17 13.61
N GLN A 142 -1.49 9.71 14.85
CA GLN A 142 -2.71 9.42 15.60
C GLN A 142 -3.61 10.65 15.72
N GLN A 143 -3.04 11.83 16.02
CA GLN A 143 -3.81 13.07 16.14
C GLN A 143 -4.44 13.50 14.81
N ARG A 144 -3.78 13.26 13.67
CA ARG A 144 -4.36 13.47 12.33
C ARG A 144 -5.58 12.58 12.09
N CYS A 145 -5.68 11.42 12.73
CA CYS A 145 -6.86 10.57 12.64
C CYS A 145 -8.08 11.23 13.31
N ALA A 146 -7.88 11.95 14.43
CA ALA A 146 -8.98 12.67 15.08
C ALA A 146 -9.60 13.79 14.23
N GLU A 147 -8.91 14.25 13.18
CA GLU A 147 -9.41 15.31 12.30
C GLU A 147 -10.62 14.86 11.46
N TRP A 148 -10.80 13.55 11.24
CA TRP A 148 -11.86 12.98 10.41
C TRP A 148 -13.28 13.10 10.99
N GLY A 149 -13.41 13.50 12.26
CA GLY A 149 -14.69 13.51 12.99
C GLY A 149 -15.20 12.08 13.25
N PRO A 150 -16.18 11.87 14.14
CA PRO A 150 -16.72 10.53 14.38
C PRO A 150 -17.40 9.98 13.12
N ALA A 151 -17.44 8.65 12.99
CA ALA A 151 -18.21 7.99 11.93
C ALA A 151 -19.64 8.58 11.84
N PRO A 152 -20.06 9.08 10.66
CA PRO A 152 -21.33 9.80 10.53
C PRO A 152 -22.55 8.89 10.74
N GLU A 153 -23.58 9.44 11.38
CA GLU A 153 -24.85 8.76 11.67
C GLU A 153 -25.56 8.27 10.40
N MET A 154 -26.44 7.27 10.56
CA MET A 154 -27.05 6.49 9.48
C MET A 154 -27.82 7.30 8.41
N ASP A 155 -28.22 8.54 8.70
CA ASP A 155 -29.08 9.38 7.83
C ASP A 155 -28.38 10.61 7.23
N ALA A 156 -27.05 10.72 7.37
CA ALA A 156 -26.30 11.82 6.77
C ALA A 156 -26.27 11.67 5.23
N GLY A 157 -27.03 12.52 4.53
CA GLY A 157 -27.17 12.44 3.07
C GLY A 157 -25.89 12.78 2.30
N ASP A 158 -25.37 13.99 2.48
CA ASP A 158 -24.19 14.47 1.76
C ASP A 158 -22.88 13.96 2.38
N LEU A 159 -21.84 13.81 1.54
CA LEU A 159 -20.51 13.49 2.02
C LEU A 159 -20.01 14.66 2.88
N PRO A 160 -19.67 14.42 4.16
CA PRO A 160 -19.12 15.46 5.03
C PRO A 160 -17.91 16.17 4.40
N PRO A 161 -17.78 17.51 4.55
CA PRO A 161 -16.67 18.25 3.94
C PRO A 161 -15.29 17.71 4.28
N VAL A 162 -15.13 17.18 5.50
CA VAL A 162 -13.87 16.56 5.95
C VAL A 162 -13.47 15.35 5.11
N LEU A 163 -14.43 14.63 4.49
CA LEU A 163 -14.18 13.46 3.64
C LEU A 163 -13.97 13.82 2.16
N LEU A 164 -14.18 15.08 1.76
CA LEU A 164 -13.95 15.52 0.37
C LEU A 164 -12.52 15.26 -0.14
N PRO A 165 -11.44 15.36 0.69
CA PRO A 165 -10.10 15.02 0.25
C PRO A 165 -9.98 13.59 -0.31
N LEU A 166 -10.79 12.64 0.17
CA LEU A 166 -10.83 11.26 -0.33
C LEU A 166 -11.34 11.16 -1.78
N LEU A 167 -11.99 12.21 -2.30
CA LEU A 167 -12.48 12.26 -3.68
C LEU A 167 -11.51 12.93 -4.65
N SER A 168 -10.39 13.48 -4.15
CA SER A 168 -9.31 13.97 -5.00
C SER A 168 -8.53 12.81 -5.62
N GLU A 169 -7.36 13.04 -6.22
CA GLU A 169 -6.55 12.06 -6.97
C GLU A 169 -6.59 10.63 -6.38
N ALA A 170 -7.50 9.80 -6.89
CA ALA A 170 -7.98 8.61 -6.18
C ALA A 170 -6.83 7.66 -5.80
N THR A 171 -5.88 7.45 -6.71
CA THR A 171 -4.72 6.58 -6.46
C THR A 171 -3.87 7.08 -5.30
N GLY A 172 -3.60 8.38 -5.22
CA GLY A 172 -2.82 9.00 -4.13
C GLY A 172 -3.56 9.05 -2.79
N GLN A 173 -4.89 9.09 -2.83
CA GLN A 173 -5.72 9.18 -1.63
C GLN A 173 -6.14 7.83 -1.07
N TRP A 174 -6.29 6.83 -1.94
CA TRP A 174 -6.74 5.48 -1.58
C TRP A 174 -5.58 4.50 -1.44
N GLY A 175 -4.43 4.80 -2.04
CA GLY A 175 -3.30 3.88 -2.15
C GLY A 175 -3.50 2.82 -3.23
N TRP A 176 -2.50 1.96 -3.39
CA TRP A 176 -2.55 0.81 -4.28
C TRP A 176 -2.96 -0.43 -3.48
N TRP A 177 -4.14 -0.98 -3.77
CA TRP A 177 -4.71 -2.12 -3.05
C TRP A 177 -4.38 -3.42 -3.77
N ASN A 178 -3.57 -4.25 -3.13
CA ASN A 178 -3.11 -5.53 -3.67
C ASN A 178 -2.63 -6.45 -2.53
N PRO A 179 -2.99 -7.75 -2.52
CA PRO A 179 -2.51 -8.68 -1.50
C PRO A 179 -0.99 -8.85 -1.47
N ASN A 180 -0.30 -8.66 -2.60
CA ASN A 180 1.15 -8.78 -2.72
C ASN A 180 1.92 -7.73 -1.90
N VAL A 181 1.24 -6.73 -1.34
CA VAL A 181 1.83 -5.80 -0.37
C VAL A 181 2.39 -6.53 0.86
N ILE A 182 1.91 -7.75 1.14
CA ILE A 182 2.44 -8.61 2.20
C ILE A 182 3.98 -8.79 2.12
N GLU A 183 4.56 -8.70 0.92
CA GLU A 183 6.02 -8.78 0.69
C GLU A 183 6.81 -7.70 1.46
N ARG A 184 6.17 -6.59 1.84
CA ARG A 184 6.79 -5.49 2.62
C ARG A 184 7.18 -5.91 4.04
N ILE A 185 6.68 -7.03 4.55
CA ILE A 185 7.08 -7.59 5.84
C ILE A 185 8.54 -8.06 5.79
N TYR A 186 9.02 -8.46 4.61
CA TYR A 186 10.38 -8.93 4.40
C TYR A 186 11.29 -7.83 3.85
N ALA A 187 12.60 -8.09 3.95
CA ALA A 187 13.56 -7.39 3.10
C ALA A 187 13.27 -7.78 1.64
N ILE A 188 12.69 -6.85 0.88
CA ILE A 188 12.44 -7.06 -0.54
C ILE A 188 13.78 -7.06 -1.26
N GLU A 189 14.15 -8.23 -1.78
CA GLU A 189 15.41 -8.49 -2.46
C GLU A 189 15.21 -8.73 -3.95
N ALA A 190 16.32 -8.69 -4.69
CA ALA A 190 16.31 -9.04 -6.09
C ALA A 190 16.01 -10.54 -6.28
N GLN A 191 14.84 -10.87 -6.82
CA GLN A 191 14.41 -12.21 -7.20
C GLN A 191 14.79 -12.59 -8.65
N PRO A 192 15.04 -13.87 -8.93
CA PRO A 192 15.15 -14.38 -10.30
C PRO A 192 13.90 -14.04 -11.13
N HIS A 193 14.08 -13.73 -12.43
CA HIS A 193 12.95 -13.46 -13.34
C HIS A 193 11.91 -14.58 -13.39
N ALA A 194 12.31 -15.82 -13.10
CA ALA A 194 11.40 -16.98 -13.05
C ALA A 194 10.39 -16.93 -11.89
N GLU A 195 10.67 -16.12 -10.85
CA GLU A 195 9.83 -15.98 -9.65
C GLU A 195 8.92 -14.75 -9.72
N TRP A 196 9.03 -13.94 -10.79
CA TRP A 196 8.15 -12.79 -10.99
C TRP A 196 6.70 -13.24 -11.29
N PRO A 197 5.70 -12.39 -10.99
CA PRO A 197 4.32 -12.60 -11.41
C PRO A 197 4.20 -12.98 -12.89
N ASP A 198 3.34 -13.94 -13.19
CA ASP A 198 3.24 -14.55 -14.53
C ASP A 198 2.97 -13.52 -15.63
N ASP A 199 2.06 -12.58 -15.38
CA ASP A 199 1.70 -11.50 -16.30
C ASP A 199 2.87 -10.57 -16.61
N LEU A 200 3.65 -10.22 -15.57
CA LEU A 200 4.86 -9.42 -15.71
C LEU A 200 5.94 -10.20 -16.46
N ARG A 201 6.19 -11.46 -16.07
CA ARG A 201 7.22 -12.34 -16.63
C ARG A 201 6.98 -12.67 -18.11
N GLU A 202 5.72 -12.76 -18.51
CA GLU A 202 5.32 -13.03 -19.89
C GLU A 202 5.57 -11.85 -20.83
N SER A 203 5.46 -10.62 -20.32
CA SER A 203 5.45 -9.40 -21.13
C SER A 203 6.74 -8.58 -21.01
N TYR A 204 7.49 -8.79 -19.92
CA TYR A 204 8.65 -7.98 -19.56
C TYR A 204 9.83 -8.83 -19.09
N GLU A 205 11.03 -8.31 -19.31
CA GLU A 205 12.28 -8.87 -18.79
C GLU A 205 13.13 -7.77 -18.16
N PRO A 206 14.06 -8.10 -17.24
CA PRO A 206 14.95 -7.10 -16.64
C PRO A 206 15.78 -6.37 -17.71
N ALA A 207 15.87 -5.04 -17.61
CA ALA A 207 16.73 -4.23 -18.46
C ALA A 207 18.19 -4.36 -18.01
N ARG A 208 18.83 -5.49 -18.34
CA ARG A 208 20.18 -5.86 -17.86
C ARG A 208 21.27 -4.85 -18.21
N ASP A 209 21.07 -4.10 -19.29
CA ASP A 209 21.99 -3.05 -19.74
C ASP A 209 21.86 -1.74 -18.95
N TRP A 210 20.91 -1.67 -18.00
CA TRP A 210 20.44 -0.47 -17.31
C TRP A 210 20.38 -0.64 -15.78
N GLN A 211 21.38 -1.31 -15.20
CA GLN A 211 21.42 -1.70 -13.78
C GLN A 211 20.03 -2.21 -13.32
N PRO A 212 19.67 -3.45 -13.68
CA PRO A 212 18.27 -3.88 -13.69
C PRO A 212 17.60 -3.78 -12.34
N TRP A 213 18.34 -3.83 -11.22
CA TRP A 213 17.82 -3.71 -9.85
C TRP A 213 18.31 -2.41 -9.19
N ILE A 214 17.38 -1.67 -8.60
CA ILE A 214 17.64 -0.45 -7.85
C ILE A 214 17.37 -0.71 -6.37
N GLU A 215 18.43 -0.83 -5.57
CA GLU A 215 18.35 -1.17 -4.14
C GLU A 215 17.54 -0.12 -3.36
N GLU A 216 17.69 1.17 -3.71
CA GLU A 216 17.09 2.28 -2.97
C GLU A 216 15.56 2.30 -3.02
N VAL A 217 14.99 1.74 -4.10
CA VAL A 217 13.55 1.66 -4.36
C VAL A 217 13.03 0.23 -4.49
N GLN A 218 13.92 -0.77 -4.34
CA GLN A 218 13.61 -2.20 -4.37
C GLN A 218 12.76 -2.60 -5.59
N ALA A 219 13.22 -2.16 -6.77
CA ALA A 219 12.48 -2.35 -8.01
C ALA A 219 13.41 -2.60 -9.20
N TYR A 220 12.81 -3.12 -10.27
CA TYR A 220 13.45 -3.44 -11.52
C TYR A 220 13.15 -2.45 -12.62
N TYR A 221 14.19 -1.97 -13.29
CA TYR A 221 14.01 -1.47 -14.64
C TYR A 221 13.72 -2.65 -15.57
N VAL A 222 12.65 -2.54 -16.35
CA VAL A 222 12.19 -3.60 -17.25
C VAL A 222 12.03 -3.14 -18.68
N ARG A 223 12.14 -4.07 -19.62
CA ARG A 223 11.88 -3.85 -21.05
C ARG A 223 10.77 -4.77 -21.53
N ARG A 224 9.99 -4.33 -22.53
CA ARG A 224 8.97 -5.17 -23.18
C ARG A 224 9.66 -6.28 -23.99
N ILE A 225 9.12 -7.50 -23.92
CA ILE A 225 9.62 -8.64 -24.70
C ILE A 225 9.06 -8.53 -26.14
N ASP A 226 9.94 -8.36 -27.12
CA ASP A 226 9.58 -8.31 -28.54
C ASP A 226 9.22 -9.71 -29.08
N ARG A 227 7.97 -10.15 -28.91
CA ARG A 227 7.51 -11.45 -29.45
C ARG A 227 7.40 -11.49 -30.99
N ALA A 228 7.52 -10.34 -31.67
CA ALA A 228 7.37 -10.21 -33.13
C ALA A 228 8.70 -10.34 -33.91
N ALA A 229 9.85 -10.47 -33.24
CA ALA A 229 11.14 -10.58 -33.91
C ALA A 229 11.37 -12.01 -34.43
N GLY A 230 10.73 -12.33 -35.57
CA GLY A 230 11.33 -13.26 -36.51
C GLY A 230 12.71 -12.71 -36.89
N GLU A 231 13.75 -13.51 -36.67
CA GLU A 231 15.17 -13.22 -36.83
C GLU A 231 15.49 -12.27 -38.00
N THR A 232 15.76 -11.00 -37.69
CA THR A 232 16.79 -10.24 -38.42
C THR A 232 17.39 -9.22 -37.46
N PRO A 233 18.63 -9.41 -36.97
CA PRO A 233 19.29 -8.40 -36.15
C PRO A 233 19.51 -7.15 -36.99
N SER A 234 18.83 -6.06 -36.66
CA SER A 234 19.13 -4.74 -37.22
C SER A 234 20.51 -4.29 -36.75
N ALA A 235 21.25 -3.55 -37.57
CA ALA A 235 22.56 -2.98 -37.24
C ALA A 235 22.53 -1.98 -36.05
N ASP A 236 21.36 -1.63 -35.53
CA ASP A 236 21.14 -0.86 -34.30
C ASP A 236 20.89 -1.74 -33.04
N ALA A 237 21.04 -3.06 -33.13
CA ALA A 237 20.80 -3.99 -32.01
C ALA A 237 21.75 -3.79 -30.81
N ASP A 238 22.88 -3.11 -30.98
CA ASP A 238 23.88 -2.85 -29.93
C ASP A 238 23.64 -1.55 -29.15
N ARG A 239 22.59 -0.77 -29.47
CA ARG A 239 22.24 0.39 -28.62
C ARG A 239 21.48 -0.09 -27.38
N PRO A 240 21.88 0.32 -26.16
CA PRO A 240 21.10 0.07 -24.96
C PRO A 240 19.69 0.62 -25.18
N ARG A 241 18.69 -0.26 -25.16
CA ARG A 241 17.29 0.17 -25.19
C ARG A 241 16.95 0.75 -23.83
N ALA A 242 16.36 1.94 -23.81
CA ALA A 242 15.86 2.54 -22.58
C ALA A 242 14.82 1.61 -21.93
N PRO A 243 14.75 1.56 -20.59
CA PRO A 243 13.75 0.76 -19.91
C PRO A 243 12.35 1.27 -20.23
N ALA A 244 11.42 0.34 -20.31
CA ALA A 244 10.01 0.65 -20.52
C ALA A 244 9.38 1.20 -19.24
N GLY A 245 9.74 0.66 -18.07
CA GLY A 245 9.17 1.04 -16.78
C GLY A 245 10.00 0.57 -15.60
N LEU A 246 9.50 0.87 -14.40
CA LEU A 246 10.09 0.50 -13.12
C LEU A 246 9.05 -0.27 -12.30
N VAL A 247 9.38 -1.50 -11.86
CA VAL A 247 8.42 -2.42 -11.24
C VAL A 247 9.01 -3.18 -10.06
N THR A 248 8.29 -3.34 -8.96
CA THR A 248 8.74 -4.18 -7.84
C THR A 248 8.74 -5.67 -8.22
N PRO A 249 9.50 -6.55 -7.52
CA PRO A 249 9.49 -7.99 -7.79
C PRO A 249 8.09 -8.61 -7.76
N TYR A 250 7.22 -8.07 -6.90
CA TYR A 250 5.85 -8.52 -6.69
C TYR A 250 4.80 -7.84 -7.60
N GLY A 251 5.26 -7.09 -8.60
CA GLY A 251 4.44 -6.60 -9.71
C GLY A 251 3.85 -5.20 -9.57
N ARG A 252 4.26 -4.40 -8.58
CA ARG A 252 3.81 -2.99 -8.49
C ARG A 252 4.63 -2.11 -9.43
N TRP A 253 3.94 -1.47 -10.37
CA TRP A 253 4.54 -0.40 -11.19
C TRP A 253 4.80 0.85 -10.35
N LEU A 254 6.05 1.31 -10.34
CA LEU A 254 6.48 2.61 -9.81
C LEU A 254 6.49 3.67 -10.92
N VAL A 255 6.82 3.24 -12.14
CA VAL A 255 6.73 4.01 -13.38
C VAL A 255 6.10 3.10 -14.41
N HIS A 256 4.93 3.48 -14.93
CA HIS A 256 4.19 2.60 -15.83
C HIS A 256 4.85 2.56 -17.23
N PRO A 257 4.82 1.41 -17.95
CA PRO A 257 5.38 1.30 -19.29
C PRO A 257 4.79 2.20 -20.38
N ASP A 258 3.73 2.93 -20.07
CA ASP A 258 3.11 3.92 -20.97
C ASP A 258 3.61 5.35 -20.68
N GLU A 259 4.24 5.56 -19.51
CA GLU A 259 4.87 6.82 -19.12
C GLU A 259 6.33 6.88 -19.60
N GLY A 260 6.98 5.70 -19.71
CA GLY A 260 8.39 5.55 -20.04
C GLY A 260 9.27 5.74 -18.81
N ALA A 261 10.31 4.91 -18.68
CA ALA A 261 11.36 5.10 -17.69
C ALA A 261 12.62 5.62 -18.42
N GLU A 262 12.88 6.92 -18.32
CA GLU A 262 14.11 7.56 -18.83
C GLU A 262 15.19 7.67 -17.75
#